data_AF-A0A7Y5RIB7-F1
#
_entry.id   AF-A0A7Y5RIB7-F1
#
_cell.length_a   1.000
_cell.length_b   1.000
_cell.length_c   1.000
_cell.angle_alpha   90.00
_cell.angle_beta   90.00
_cell.angle_gamma   90.00
#
_symmetry.space_group_name_H-M   'P 1'
#
loop_
_entity.id
_entity.type
_entity.pdbx_description
1 polymer ?
#
loop_
_entity_poly.entity_id
_entity_poly.type
_entity_poly.pdbx_seq_one_letter_code
_entity_poly.pdbx_strand_id
1 'polypeptide(L)'
;MCGAKTRQGGTCQNPPVAGATRCRMHGGSSPQAKAAADRRLAVAAAEREVARLGARRDIHPAEALLELVHWTAGEVDYWRAKVVELADTDEDALTWGVTRVKDGGDDRGTTEEAGPNVAYRMLTDASNRLAAYAAAALKAGVEERRVRLAEKQGALVADVIRGILTDLHLTPEQELLVGTVVPNRLRQLAATEGAPA
;
A
#
# COMPACT_ATOMS: atom_id res chain seq x y z
N MET A 1 35.70 11.98 7.34
CA MET A 1 36.88 12.76 7.80
C MET A 1 37.17 13.88 6.82
N CYS A 2 37.59 15.08 7.27
CA CYS A 2 37.87 16.23 6.40
C CYS A 2 39.05 16.01 5.45
N GLY A 3 40.14 15.40 5.90
CA GLY A 3 41.27 15.00 5.04
C GLY A 3 42.05 16.15 4.38
N ALA A 4 41.88 17.40 4.79
CA ALA A 4 42.62 18.53 4.23
C ALA A 4 44.00 18.66 4.88
N LYS A 5 45.01 19.15 4.15
CA LYS A 5 46.34 19.40 4.73
C LYS A 5 46.26 20.56 5.73
N THR A 6 46.72 20.34 6.95
CA THR A 6 46.79 21.37 7.99
C THR A 6 48.02 22.25 7.82
N ARG A 7 48.07 23.39 8.50
CA ARG A 7 49.24 24.30 8.48
C ARG A 7 50.52 23.64 9.02
N GLN A 8 50.40 22.63 9.87
CA GLN A 8 51.52 21.87 10.41
C GLN A 8 51.93 20.69 9.49
N GLY A 9 51.35 20.58 8.30
CA GLY A 9 51.71 19.58 7.30
C GLY A 9 50.98 18.24 7.41
N GLY A 10 50.27 17.98 8.52
CA GLY A 10 49.47 16.77 8.72
C GLY A 10 48.09 16.79 8.06
N THR A 11 47.33 15.70 8.20
CA THR A 11 45.97 15.56 7.65
C THR A 11 44.90 15.94 8.67
N CYS A 12 43.92 16.75 8.26
CA CYS A 12 42.84 17.20 9.12
C CYS A 12 41.87 16.07 9.46
N GLN A 13 41.78 15.77 10.76
CA GLN A 13 40.94 14.70 11.31
C GLN A 13 39.50 15.14 11.60
N ASN A 14 39.20 16.45 11.56
CA ASN A 14 37.86 16.96 11.89
C ASN A 14 36.78 16.38 10.96
N PRO A 15 35.54 16.20 11.44
CA PRO A 15 34.44 15.77 10.60
C PRO A 15 34.10 16.84 9.55
N PRO A 16 33.75 16.45 8.31
CA PRO A 16 33.15 17.36 7.35
C PRO A 16 31.83 17.94 7.86
N VAL A 17 31.44 19.10 7.34
CA VAL A 17 30.05 19.56 7.51
C VAL A 17 29.12 18.56 6.82
N ALA A 18 27.91 18.33 7.35
CA ALA A 18 26.96 17.39 6.76
C ALA A 18 26.76 17.66 5.26
N GLY A 19 26.85 16.62 4.43
CA GLY A 19 26.79 16.72 2.96
C GLY A 19 28.01 17.34 2.26
N ALA A 20 28.96 17.92 3.00
CA ALA A 20 30.18 18.52 2.47
C ALA A 20 31.37 17.54 2.54
N THR A 21 32.43 17.86 1.80
CA THR A 21 33.68 17.05 1.78
C THR A 21 34.73 17.54 2.77
N ARG A 22 34.61 18.78 3.26
CA ARG A 22 35.56 19.41 4.19
C ARG A 22 34.86 19.90 5.45
N CYS A 23 35.64 20.07 6.53
CA CYS A 23 35.14 20.63 7.78
C CYS A 23 34.94 22.15 7.66
N ARG A 24 34.25 22.74 8.65
CA ARG A 24 34.04 24.19 8.74
C ARG A 24 35.33 24.99 8.58
N MET A 25 36.43 24.53 9.17
CA MET A 25 37.73 25.22 9.16
C MET A 25 38.48 25.14 7.82
N HIS A 26 38.10 24.20 6.94
CA HIS A 26 38.72 24.01 5.63
C HIS A 26 37.71 24.26 4.50
N GLY A 27 36.86 25.28 4.67
CA GLY A 27 35.96 25.77 3.63
C GLY A 27 34.62 25.04 3.52
N GLY A 28 34.34 24.05 4.36
CA GLY A 28 33.06 23.33 4.37
C GLY A 28 31.84 24.19 4.69
N SER A 29 32.05 25.41 5.20
CA SER A 29 30.98 26.38 5.51
C SER A 29 30.89 27.55 4.53
N SER A 30 31.67 27.56 3.44
CA SER A 30 31.49 28.58 2.40
C SER A 30 30.11 28.45 1.75
N PRO A 31 29.53 29.55 1.21
CA PRO A 31 28.22 29.50 0.56
C PRO A 31 28.15 28.45 -0.56
N GLN A 32 29.21 28.33 -1.38
CA GLN A 32 29.26 27.35 -2.47
C GLN A 32 29.35 25.92 -1.94
N ALA A 33 30.12 25.69 -0.87
CA ALA A 33 30.24 24.38 -0.25
C ALA A 33 28.94 23.93 0.41
N LYS A 34 28.22 24.86 1.07
CA LYS A 34 26.89 24.60 1.64
C LYS A 34 25.87 24.27 0.55
N ALA A 35 25.76 25.09 -0.49
CA ALA A 35 24.83 24.83 -1.59
C ALA A 35 25.11 23.49 -2.29
N ALA A 36 26.39 23.12 -2.46
CA ALA A 36 26.75 21.81 -3.00
C ALA A 36 26.44 20.66 -2.03
N ALA A 37 26.59 20.87 -0.72
CA ALA A 37 26.23 19.90 0.30
C ALA A 37 24.72 19.66 0.34
N ASP A 38 23.92 20.73 0.33
CA ASP A 38 22.45 20.67 0.33
C ASP A 38 21.95 19.92 -0.90
N ARG A 39 22.52 20.20 -2.09
CA ARG A 39 22.21 19.45 -3.31
C ARG A 39 22.52 17.96 -3.18
N ARG A 40 23.67 17.58 -2.63
CA ARG A 40 24.02 16.15 -2.43
C ARG A 40 23.06 15.48 -1.46
N LEU A 41 22.67 16.15 -0.39
CA LEU A 41 21.71 15.61 0.58
C LEU A 41 20.32 15.45 -0.05
N ALA A 42 19.88 16.41 -0.85
CA ALA A 42 18.62 16.33 -1.59
C ALA A 42 18.64 15.18 -2.62
N VAL A 43 19.73 15.03 -3.38
CA VAL A 43 19.91 13.90 -4.31
C VAL A 43 19.90 12.58 -3.56
N ALA A 44 20.66 12.44 -2.47
CA ALA A 44 20.69 11.21 -1.68
C ALA A 44 19.33 10.88 -1.04
N ALA A 45 18.54 11.90 -0.68
CA ALA A 45 17.16 11.70 -0.20
C ALA A 45 16.25 11.22 -1.33
N ALA A 46 16.31 11.86 -2.50
CA ALA A 46 15.55 11.46 -3.67
C ALA A 46 15.90 10.04 -4.13
N GLU A 47 17.19 9.66 -4.12
CA GLU A 47 17.65 8.30 -4.44
C GLU A 47 17.02 7.25 -3.52
N ARG A 48 16.91 7.54 -2.21
CA ARG A 48 16.24 6.64 -1.26
C ARG A 48 14.74 6.49 -1.54
N GLU A 49 14.06 7.58 -1.88
CA GLU A 49 12.63 7.55 -2.20
C GLU A 49 12.37 6.86 -3.55
N VAL A 50 13.22 7.09 -4.56
CA VAL A 50 13.14 6.39 -5.85
C VAL A 50 13.39 4.88 -5.69
N ALA A 51 14.35 4.50 -4.86
CA ALA A 51 14.60 3.09 -4.54
C ALA A 51 13.37 2.42 -3.90
N ARG A 52 12.55 3.15 -3.14
CA ARG A 52 11.28 2.67 -2.58
C ARG A 52 10.17 2.59 -3.62
N LEU A 53 10.01 3.63 -4.45
CA LEU A 53 8.95 3.72 -5.47
C LEU A 53 9.00 2.53 -6.46
N GLY A 54 10.20 2.00 -6.75
CA GLY A 54 10.40 0.86 -7.65
C GLY A 54 10.75 -0.46 -6.95
N ALA A 55 10.58 -0.57 -5.64
CA ALA A 55 10.95 -1.78 -4.92
C ALA A 55 10.10 -2.98 -5.38
N ARG A 56 10.76 -4.10 -5.73
CA ARG A 56 10.07 -5.34 -6.12
C ARG A 56 9.23 -5.84 -4.93
N ARG A 57 7.91 -5.93 -5.13
CA ARG A 57 7.02 -6.72 -4.26
C ARG A 57 6.88 -8.12 -4.84
N ASP A 58 7.21 -9.13 -4.05
CA ASP A 58 7.02 -10.53 -4.43
C ASP A 58 5.61 -10.98 -4.03
N ILE A 59 4.63 -10.59 -4.84
CA ILE A 59 3.22 -10.87 -4.61
C ILE A 59 2.66 -11.66 -5.79
N HIS A 60 1.83 -12.66 -5.51
CA HIS A 60 1.18 -13.41 -6.57
C HIS A 60 0.18 -12.50 -7.31
N PRO A 61 0.06 -12.54 -8.66
CA PRO A 61 -0.80 -11.61 -9.40
C PRO A 61 -2.27 -11.62 -8.96
N ALA A 62 -2.79 -12.79 -8.57
CA ALA A 62 -4.15 -12.92 -8.05
C ALA A 62 -4.33 -12.19 -6.70
N GLU A 63 -3.32 -12.21 -5.84
CA GLU A 63 -3.33 -11.52 -4.55
C GLU A 63 -3.21 -10.00 -4.76
N ALA A 64 -2.33 -9.56 -5.64
CA ALA A 64 -2.23 -8.14 -6.02
C ALA A 64 -3.54 -7.60 -6.61
N LEU A 65 -4.23 -8.39 -7.43
CA LEU A 65 -5.53 -8.00 -7.99
C LEU A 65 -6.63 -7.92 -6.91
N LEU A 66 -6.63 -8.86 -5.95
CA LEU A 66 -7.55 -8.79 -4.80
C LEU A 66 -7.24 -7.59 -3.91
N GLU A 67 -5.97 -7.29 -3.64
CA GLU A 67 -5.58 -6.07 -2.93
C GLU A 67 -6.18 -4.85 -3.61
N LEU A 68 -6.03 -4.71 -4.94
CA LEU A 68 -6.62 -3.60 -5.69
C LEU A 68 -8.14 -3.52 -5.52
N VAL A 69 -8.85 -4.64 -5.57
CA VAL A 69 -10.30 -4.68 -5.31
C VAL A 69 -10.62 -4.14 -3.91
N HIS A 70 -9.91 -4.60 -2.89
CA HIS A 70 -10.16 -4.17 -1.50
C HIS A 70 -9.83 -2.68 -1.28
N TRP A 71 -8.68 -2.22 -1.78
CA TRP A 71 -8.28 -0.81 -1.67
C TRP A 71 -9.25 0.11 -2.40
N THR A 72 -9.63 -0.23 -3.63
CA THR A 72 -10.57 0.59 -4.40
C THR A 72 -11.99 0.53 -3.82
N ALA A 73 -12.40 -0.57 -3.18
CA ALA A 73 -13.67 -0.61 -2.44
C ALA A 73 -13.69 0.41 -1.28
N GLY A 74 -12.61 0.48 -0.49
CA GLY A 74 -12.47 1.50 0.54
C GLY A 74 -12.44 2.93 -0.02
N GLU A 75 -11.78 3.13 -1.18
CA GLU A 75 -11.78 4.42 -1.88
C GLU A 75 -13.20 4.84 -2.32
N VAL A 76 -14.00 3.89 -2.84
CA VAL A 76 -15.41 4.13 -3.18
C VAL A 76 -16.22 4.54 -1.96
N ASP A 77 -16.06 3.83 -0.83
CA ASP A 77 -16.80 4.15 0.39
C ASP A 77 -16.44 5.54 0.94
N TYR A 78 -15.15 5.90 0.89
CA TYR A 78 -14.68 7.23 1.27
C TYR A 78 -15.32 8.34 0.40
N TRP A 79 -15.24 8.20 -0.93
CA TRP A 79 -15.80 9.23 -1.82
C TRP A 79 -17.33 9.26 -1.78
N ARG A 80 -17.98 8.12 -1.55
CA ARG A 80 -19.43 8.07 -1.34
C ARG A 80 -19.82 8.87 -0.10
N ALA A 81 -19.11 8.70 1.01
CA ALA A 81 -19.36 9.49 2.22
C ALA A 81 -19.18 10.99 1.96
N LYS A 82 -18.15 11.38 1.20
CA LYS A 82 -17.92 12.79 0.82
C LYS A 82 -19.02 13.37 -0.09
N VAL A 83 -19.53 12.57 -1.03
CA VAL A 83 -20.64 12.98 -1.89
C VAL A 83 -21.94 13.14 -1.10
N VAL A 84 -22.21 12.26 -0.14
CA VAL A 84 -23.37 12.39 0.76
C VAL A 84 -23.26 13.66 1.60
N GLU A 85 -22.11 13.92 2.22
CA GLU A 85 -21.85 15.14 3.01
C GLU A 85 -22.08 16.43 2.18
N LEU A 86 -21.66 16.42 0.91
CA LEU A 86 -21.90 17.53 -0.01
C LEU A 86 -23.39 17.71 -0.33
N ALA A 87 -24.07 16.62 -0.69
CA ALA A 87 -25.48 16.65 -1.03
C ALA A 87 -26.37 17.08 0.15
N ASP A 88 -25.99 16.70 1.37
CA ASP A 88 -26.68 17.13 2.60
C ASP A 88 -26.52 18.64 2.86
N THR A 89 -25.45 19.25 2.36
CA THR A 89 -25.19 20.69 2.51
C THR A 89 -25.92 21.49 1.45
N ASP A 90 -25.82 21.07 0.19
CA ASP A 90 -26.46 21.67 -0.97
C ASP A 90 -26.47 20.67 -2.13
N GLU A 91 -27.66 20.28 -2.61
CA GLU A 91 -27.80 19.32 -3.69
C GLU A 91 -27.16 19.82 -5.00
N ASP A 92 -27.20 21.14 -5.24
CA ASP A 92 -26.60 21.77 -6.42
C ASP A 92 -25.06 21.74 -6.36
N ALA A 93 -24.46 21.57 -5.17
CA ALA A 93 -23.02 21.47 -4.98
C ALA A 93 -22.41 20.21 -5.61
N LEU A 94 -23.23 19.23 -6.01
CA LEU A 94 -22.80 18.08 -6.82
C LEU A 94 -22.50 18.48 -8.27
N THR A 95 -23.19 19.48 -8.79
CA THR A 95 -23.04 19.99 -10.17
C THR A 95 -22.22 21.28 -10.25
N TRP A 96 -22.10 22.01 -9.14
CA TRP A 96 -21.38 23.28 -9.06
C TRP A 96 -19.94 23.11 -8.55
N GLY A 97 -19.04 22.73 -9.46
CA GLY A 97 -17.60 22.88 -9.30
C GLY A 97 -17.05 23.87 -10.31
N VAL A 98 -16.19 24.82 -9.88
CA VAL A 98 -15.49 25.72 -10.81
C VAL A 98 -14.50 24.89 -11.63
N THR A 99 -14.85 24.57 -12.87
CA THR A 99 -14.04 23.73 -13.75
C THR A 99 -13.07 24.53 -14.62
N ARG A 100 -13.34 25.83 -14.79
CA ARG A 100 -12.50 26.76 -15.55
C ARG A 100 -12.76 28.18 -15.07
N VAL A 101 -11.68 28.92 -14.82
CA VAL A 101 -11.69 30.38 -14.62
C VAL A 101 -11.01 31.00 -15.83
N LYS A 102 -11.72 31.83 -16.58
CA LYS A 102 -11.12 32.62 -17.67
C LYS A 102 -11.06 34.08 -17.25
N ASP A 103 -9.84 34.60 -17.13
CA ASP A 103 -9.59 36.04 -16.98
C ASP A 103 -9.28 36.67 -18.34
N GLY A 104 -10.12 37.60 -18.78
CA GLY A 104 -9.93 38.40 -19.99
C GLY A 104 -10.69 37.92 -21.24
N GLY A 105 -11.17 38.90 -22.01
CA GLY A 105 -12.00 38.82 -23.22
C GLY A 105 -12.69 40.16 -23.49
N ASP A 106 -13.41 40.31 -24.62
CA ASP A 106 -14.15 41.54 -24.97
C ASP A 106 -15.17 41.97 -23.89
N ASP A 107 -15.56 41.03 -23.03
CA ASP A 107 -16.61 41.20 -22.02
C ASP A 107 -16.11 41.64 -20.62
N ARG A 108 -14.83 42.02 -20.48
CA ARG A 108 -14.18 42.55 -19.25
C ARG A 108 -14.62 41.92 -17.90
N GLY A 109 -14.87 40.61 -17.87
CA GLY A 109 -15.30 39.89 -16.66
C GLY A 109 -14.70 38.48 -16.58
N THR A 110 -14.69 37.92 -15.38
CA THR A 110 -14.31 36.53 -15.12
C THR A 110 -15.47 35.61 -15.49
N THR A 111 -15.25 34.63 -16.37
CA THR A 111 -16.26 33.59 -16.68
C THR A 111 -15.88 32.30 -15.97
N GLU A 112 -16.81 31.77 -15.17
CA GLU A 112 -16.68 30.47 -14.51
C GLU A 112 -17.56 29.42 -15.21
N GLU A 113 -16.99 28.27 -15.53
CA GLU A 113 -17.71 27.12 -16.09
C GLU A 113 -18.02 26.12 -14.97
N ALA A 114 -19.29 25.82 -14.75
CA ALA A 114 -19.72 24.83 -13.76
C ALA A 114 -19.66 23.42 -14.33
N GLY A 115 -19.06 22.51 -13.57
CA GLY A 115 -19.11 21.07 -13.87
C GLY A 115 -19.06 20.24 -12.60
N PRO A 116 -19.24 18.91 -12.70
CA PRO A 116 -19.44 18.05 -11.54
C PRO A 116 -18.34 18.21 -10.51
N ASN A 117 -18.73 18.26 -9.23
CA ASN A 117 -17.82 18.39 -8.11
C ASN A 117 -16.72 17.33 -8.16
N VAL A 118 -15.51 17.70 -7.74
CA VAL A 118 -14.37 16.79 -7.71
C VAL A 118 -14.69 15.51 -6.94
N ALA A 119 -15.39 15.60 -5.80
CA ALA A 119 -15.77 14.43 -5.02
C ALA A 119 -16.67 13.47 -5.81
N TYR A 120 -17.65 14.01 -6.55
CA TYR A 120 -18.54 13.21 -7.40
C TYR A 120 -17.78 12.54 -8.54
N ARG A 121 -16.86 13.28 -9.19
CA ARG A 121 -15.99 12.72 -10.25
C ARG A 121 -15.07 11.62 -9.73
N MET A 122 -14.46 11.82 -8.56
CA MET A 122 -13.60 10.81 -7.94
C MET A 122 -14.39 9.56 -7.53
N LEU A 123 -15.63 9.73 -7.03
CA LEU A 123 -16.52 8.61 -6.75
C LEU A 123 -16.82 7.80 -8.01
N THR A 124 -17.18 8.46 -9.12
CA THR A 124 -17.45 7.77 -10.39
C THR A 124 -16.22 7.02 -10.90
N ASP A 125 -15.04 7.67 -10.86
CA ASP A 125 -13.79 7.05 -11.30
C ASP A 125 -13.39 5.83 -10.44
N ALA A 126 -13.46 5.96 -9.11
CA ALA A 126 -13.21 4.86 -8.19
C ALA A 126 -14.20 3.70 -8.40
N SER A 127 -15.50 4.02 -8.60
CA SER A 127 -16.54 3.01 -8.83
C SER A 127 -16.29 2.23 -10.11
N ASN A 128 -15.88 2.91 -11.18
CA ASN A 128 -15.56 2.29 -12.46
C ASN A 128 -14.30 1.40 -12.36
N ARG A 129 -13.25 1.87 -11.66
CA ARG A 129 -12.04 1.07 -11.40
C ARG A 129 -12.36 -0.18 -10.57
N LEU A 130 -13.16 -0.04 -9.52
CA LEU A 130 -13.58 -1.17 -8.70
C LEU A 130 -14.32 -2.22 -9.53
N ALA A 131 -15.28 -1.80 -10.35
CA ALA A 131 -16.02 -2.69 -11.23
C ALA A 131 -15.08 -3.42 -12.21
N ALA A 132 -14.10 -2.72 -12.77
CA ALA A 132 -13.10 -3.31 -13.67
C ALA A 132 -12.21 -4.34 -12.97
N TYR A 133 -11.69 -4.02 -11.77
CA TYR A 133 -10.85 -4.95 -11.00
C TYR A 133 -11.62 -6.16 -10.51
N ALA A 134 -12.86 -5.97 -10.03
CA ALA A 134 -13.72 -7.05 -9.60
C ALA A 134 -14.06 -8.00 -10.77
N ALA A 135 -14.42 -7.45 -11.93
CA ALA A 135 -14.65 -8.23 -13.14
C ALA A 135 -13.40 -9.00 -13.57
N ALA A 136 -12.22 -8.37 -13.51
CA ALA A 136 -10.95 -9.04 -13.81
C ALA A 136 -10.65 -10.19 -12.83
N ALA A 137 -10.91 -10.00 -11.53
CA ALA A 137 -10.69 -11.02 -10.51
C ALA A 137 -11.60 -12.24 -10.72
N LEU A 138 -12.89 -12.00 -10.98
CA LEU A 138 -13.86 -13.05 -11.29
C LEU A 138 -13.48 -13.78 -12.58
N LYS A 139 -13.13 -13.05 -13.64
CA LYS A 139 -12.72 -13.64 -14.92
C LYS A 139 -11.44 -14.48 -14.79
N ALA A 140 -10.50 -14.06 -13.96
CA ALA A 140 -9.28 -14.79 -13.70
C ALA A 140 -9.50 -16.04 -12.81
N GLY A 141 -10.72 -16.26 -12.33
CA GLY A 141 -11.07 -17.41 -11.49
C GLY A 141 -10.32 -17.42 -10.16
N VAL A 142 -10.04 -16.22 -9.62
CA VAL A 142 -9.17 -16.06 -8.45
C VAL A 142 -9.76 -16.77 -7.24
N GLU A 143 -11.05 -16.57 -6.98
CA GLU A 143 -11.73 -17.16 -5.82
C GLU A 143 -11.89 -18.66 -5.98
N GLU A 144 -12.27 -19.16 -7.16
CA GLU A 144 -12.36 -20.59 -7.44
C GLU A 144 -11.00 -21.28 -7.28
N ARG A 145 -9.91 -20.60 -7.66
CA ARG A 145 -8.55 -21.12 -7.47
C ARG A 145 -8.15 -21.11 -5.99
N ARG A 146 -8.49 -20.07 -5.24
CA ARG A 146 -8.20 -19.97 -3.79
C ARG A 146 -8.94 -21.05 -3.01
N VAL A 147 -10.24 -21.20 -3.24
CA VAL A 147 -11.06 -22.26 -2.62
C VAL A 147 -10.48 -23.63 -2.97
N ARG A 148 -10.17 -23.89 -4.25
CA ARG A 148 -9.58 -25.17 -4.67
C ARG A 148 -8.22 -25.45 -4.02
N LEU A 149 -7.38 -24.44 -3.83
CA LEU A 149 -6.10 -24.60 -3.14
C LEU A 149 -6.31 -24.89 -1.65
N ALA A 150 -7.23 -24.17 -1.01
CA ALA A 150 -7.59 -24.41 0.39
C ALA A 150 -8.18 -25.82 0.60
N GLU A 151 -9.06 -26.28 -0.29
CA GLU A 151 -9.62 -27.63 -0.27
C GLU A 151 -8.52 -28.70 -0.43
N LYS A 152 -7.60 -28.51 -1.38
CA LYS A 152 -6.46 -29.42 -1.57
C LYS A 152 -5.55 -29.47 -0.34
N GLN A 153 -5.27 -28.32 0.27
CA GLN A 153 -4.49 -28.25 1.51
C GLN A 153 -5.22 -28.95 2.66
N GLY A 154 -6.52 -28.72 2.81
CA GLY A 154 -7.35 -29.41 3.81
C GLY A 154 -7.37 -30.93 3.61
N ALA A 155 -7.44 -31.40 2.36
CA ALA A 155 -7.34 -32.82 2.04
C ALA A 155 -5.97 -33.41 2.44
N LEU A 156 -4.87 -32.73 2.13
CA LEU A 156 -3.52 -33.16 2.51
C LEU A 156 -3.36 -33.25 4.04
N VAL A 157 -3.85 -32.25 4.78
CA VAL A 157 -3.82 -32.26 6.25
C VAL A 157 -4.63 -33.45 6.79
N ALA A 158 -5.82 -33.70 6.22
CA ALA A 158 -6.65 -34.82 6.63
C ALA A 158 -5.99 -36.18 6.32
N ASP A 159 -5.29 -36.32 5.19
CA ASP A 159 -4.52 -37.51 4.84
C ASP A 159 -3.37 -37.76 5.82
N VAL A 160 -2.62 -36.72 6.18
CA VAL A 160 -1.55 -36.81 7.19
C VAL A 160 -2.10 -37.23 8.55
N ILE A 161 -3.20 -36.62 9.00
CA ILE A 161 -3.84 -37.00 10.27
C ILE A 161 -4.28 -38.46 10.24
N ARG A 162 -4.91 -38.92 9.14
CA ARG A 162 -5.29 -40.33 8.97
C ARG A 162 -4.09 -41.26 9.06
N GLY A 163 -2.99 -40.96 8.35
CA GLY A 163 -1.77 -41.75 8.39
C GLY A 163 -1.18 -41.86 9.80
N ILE A 164 -1.10 -40.74 10.52
CA ILE A 164 -0.64 -40.71 11.92
C ILE A 164 -1.52 -41.60 12.80
N LEU A 165 -2.84 -41.49 12.69
CA LEU A 165 -3.77 -42.30 13.49
C LEU A 165 -3.67 -43.78 13.16
N THR A 166 -3.45 -44.14 11.89
CA THR A 166 -3.18 -45.53 11.47
C THR A 166 -1.89 -46.07 12.08
N ASP A 167 -0.81 -45.29 12.06
CA ASP A 167 0.50 -45.71 12.59
C ASP A 167 0.52 -45.85 14.12
N LEU A 168 -0.39 -45.16 14.82
CA LEU A 168 -0.52 -45.21 16.28
C LEU A 168 -1.23 -46.48 16.80
N HIS A 169 -1.81 -47.29 15.92
CA HIS A 169 -2.48 -48.56 16.28
C HIS A 169 -3.46 -48.41 17.46
N LEU A 170 -4.42 -47.50 17.32
CA LEU A 170 -5.40 -47.18 18.36
C LEU A 170 -6.23 -48.41 18.77
N THR A 171 -6.65 -48.46 20.05
CA THR A 171 -7.63 -49.47 20.49
C THR A 171 -9.02 -49.16 19.91
N PRO A 172 -9.94 -50.14 19.84
CA PRO A 172 -11.30 -49.90 19.35
C PRO A 172 -12.02 -48.76 20.08
N GLU A 173 -11.81 -48.63 21.40
CA GLU A 173 -12.40 -47.55 22.20
C GLU A 173 -11.80 -46.18 21.85
N GLN A 174 -10.51 -46.12 21.49
CA GLN A 174 -9.83 -44.89 21.09
C GLN A 174 -10.23 -44.45 19.68
N GLU A 175 -10.43 -45.39 18.76
CA GLU A 175 -10.91 -45.10 17.39
C GLU A 175 -12.28 -44.42 17.41
N LEU A 176 -13.19 -44.83 18.30
CA LEU A 176 -14.50 -44.20 18.46
C LEU A 176 -14.40 -42.72 18.84
N LEU A 177 -13.32 -42.31 19.52
CA LEU A 177 -13.11 -40.92 19.92
C LEU A 177 -12.57 -40.05 18.78
N VAL A 178 -11.94 -40.63 17.75
CA VAL A 178 -11.30 -39.88 16.65
C VAL A 178 -12.26 -38.92 15.97
N GLY A 179 -13.47 -39.38 15.65
CA GLY A 179 -14.51 -38.60 14.96
C GLY A 179 -15.02 -37.39 15.75
N THR A 180 -14.73 -37.30 17.06
CA THR A 180 -15.10 -36.16 17.91
C THR A 180 -13.90 -35.31 18.28
N VAL A 181 -12.78 -35.94 18.65
CA VAL A 181 -11.57 -35.24 19.13
C VAL A 181 -10.91 -34.46 18.00
N VAL A 182 -10.70 -35.08 16.83
CA VAL A 182 -9.98 -34.44 15.72
C VAL A 182 -10.74 -33.20 15.21
N PRO A 183 -12.05 -33.26 14.89
CA PRO A 183 -12.77 -32.07 14.46
C PRO A 183 -12.83 -30.97 15.53
N ASN A 184 -12.93 -31.33 16.81
CA ASN A 184 -12.89 -30.35 17.90
C ASN A 184 -11.56 -29.59 17.94
N ARG A 185 -10.43 -30.27 17.76
CA ARG A 185 -9.11 -29.62 17.71
C ARG A 185 -8.92 -28.74 16.48
N LEU A 186 -9.36 -29.20 15.31
CA LEU A 186 -9.30 -28.39 14.08
C LEU A 186 -10.16 -27.12 14.18
N ARG A 187 -11.35 -27.20 14.80
CA ARG A 187 -12.17 -26.01 15.07
C ARG A 187 -11.52 -25.02 16.04
N GLN A 188 -10.85 -25.53 17.08
CA GLN A 188 -10.11 -24.68 18.03
C GLN A 188 -8.96 -23.93 17.34
N LEU A 189 -8.26 -24.59 16.41
CA LEU A 189 -7.23 -23.95 15.58
C LEU A 189 -7.82 -22.84 14.71
N ALA A 190 -8.92 -23.09 14.00
CA ALA A 190 -9.58 -22.08 13.18
C ALA A 190 -10.07 -20.87 13.99
N ALA A 191 -10.56 -21.09 15.22
CA ALA A 191 -11.01 -20.02 16.10
C ALA A 191 -9.86 -19.15 16.65
N THR A 192 -8.63 -19.67 16.71
CA THR A 192 -7.45 -18.91 17.15
C THR A 192 -6.83 -18.09 16.03
N GLU A 193 -6.95 -18.53 14.77
CA GLU A 193 -6.49 -17.75 13.60
C GLU A 193 -7.52 -16.70 13.13
N GLY A 194 -8.81 -16.86 13.43
CA GLY A 194 -9.88 -15.95 13.02
C GLY A 194 -10.15 -14.75 13.93
N ALA A 195 -9.38 -14.55 15.00
CA ALA A 195 -9.52 -13.39 15.87
C ALA A 195 -8.88 -12.16 15.19
N PRO A 196 -9.62 -11.06 14.95
CA PRO A 196 -9.01 -9.83 14.44
C PRO A 196 -8.02 -9.30 15.48
N ALA A 197 -6.82 -8.95 15.02
CA ALA A 197 -5.87 -8.11 15.76
C ALA A 197 -6.40 -6.67 15.87
#